data_AF-A0A973DH59-F1
#
_entry.id   AF-A0A973DH59-F1
#
_cell.length_a   1.000
_cell.length_b   1.000
_cell.length_c   1.000
_cell.angle_alpha   90.00
_cell.angle_beta   90.00
_cell.angle_gamma   90.00
#
_symmetry.space_group_name_H-M   'P 1'
#
loop_
_entity.id
_entity.type
_entity.pdbx_description
1 polymer ?
#
loop_
_entity_poly.entity_id
_entity_poly.type
_entity_poly.pdbx_seq_one_letter_code
_entity_poly.pdbx_strand_id
1 'polypeptide(L)'
;MNSLRIVKYTLVMLILGTILSTFITLMIGSDNLASLSFGKYFTYQLLPSYLLSAAIFTVMAKRNVVKAWNYALSVYLLSFIVGTVIVTVLLQTLFIPPLWFVEVPLSIAFAIVGTV
;
A
#
# COMPACT_ATOMS: atom_id res chain seq x y z
N MET A 1 8.62 12.64 -16.52
CA MET A 1 7.55 11.99 -15.73
C MET A 1 6.45 13.02 -15.52
N ASN A 2 5.19 12.66 -15.68
CA ASN A 2 4.06 13.56 -15.46
C ASN A 2 3.70 13.51 -13.97
N SER A 3 4.20 14.49 -13.21
CA SER A 3 4.08 14.57 -11.75
C SER A 3 2.62 14.48 -11.28
N LEU A 4 1.70 15.11 -12.01
CA LEU A 4 0.26 15.08 -11.71
C LEU A 4 -0.30 13.64 -11.67
N ARG A 5 0.20 12.76 -12.53
CA ARG A 5 -0.24 11.36 -12.55
C ARG A 5 0.27 10.61 -11.32
N ILE A 6 1.51 10.84 -10.91
CA ILE A 6 2.08 10.23 -9.70
C ILE A 6 1.22 10.60 -8.50
N VAL A 7 0.96 11.91 -8.32
CA VAL A 7 0.11 12.40 -7.22
C VAL A 7 -1.28 11.77 -7.26
N LYS A 8 -1.92 11.70 -8.44
CA LYS A 8 -3.24 11.09 -8.58
C LYS A 8 -3.25 9.61 -8.16
N TYR A 9 -2.29 8.82 -8.64
CA TYR A 9 -2.24 7.39 -8.31
C TYR A 9 -1.83 7.14 -6.86
N THR A 10 -0.98 7.98 -6.28
CA THR A 10 -0.69 7.99 -4.85
C THR A 10 -1.94 8.25 -4.02
N LEU A 11 -2.74 9.26 -4.36
CA LEU A 11 -4.01 9.53 -3.68
C LEU A 11 -4.99 8.35 -3.80
N VAL A 12 -5.09 7.75 -4.99
CA VAL A 12 -5.94 6.57 -5.21
C VAL A 12 -5.47 5.39 -4.35
N MET A 13 -4.16 5.13 -4.27
CA MET A 13 -3.60 4.08 -3.42
C MET A 13 -3.90 4.31 -1.95
N LEU A 14 -3.68 5.54 -1.46
CA LEU A 14 -3.95 5.88 -0.07
C LEU A 14 -5.44 5.70 0.24
N ILE A 15 -6.33 6.31 -0.56
CA ILE A 15 -7.78 6.27 -0.31
C ILE A 15 -8.31 4.83 -0.36
N LEU A 16 -8.05 4.10 -1.45
CA LEU A 16 -8.58 2.75 -1.61
C LEU A 16 -7.94 1.76 -0.63
N GLY A 17 -6.63 1.90 -0.36
CA GLY A 17 -5.93 1.11 0.63
C GLY A 17 -6.48 1.32 2.04
N THR A 18 -6.71 2.57 2.43
CA THR A 18 -7.33 2.90 3.73
C THR A 18 -8.76 2.36 3.82
N ILE A 19 -9.59 2.53 2.78
CA ILE A 19 -10.96 2.01 2.77
C ILE A 19 -10.97 0.49 2.95
N LEU A 20 -10.17 -0.23 2.16
CA LEU A 20 -10.11 -1.70 2.22
C LEU A 20 -9.59 -2.17 3.59
N SER A 21 -8.49 -1.58 4.06
CA SER A 21 -7.90 -1.88 5.37
C SER A 21 -8.88 -1.66 6.51
N THR A 22 -9.62 -0.54 6.46
CA THR A 22 -10.66 -0.21 7.45
C THR A 22 -11.81 -1.21 7.39
N PHE A 23 -12.28 -1.55 6.18
CA PHE A 23 -13.34 -2.53 6.00
C PHE A 23 -12.97 -3.91 6.56
N ILE A 24 -11.75 -4.40 6.29
CA ILE A 24 -11.27 -5.67 6.84
C ILE A 24 -11.21 -5.60 8.37
N THR A 25 -10.70 -4.48 8.91
CA THR A 25 -10.63 -4.25 10.35
C THR A 25 -12.01 -4.26 11.00
N LEU A 26 -13.03 -3.69 10.36
CA LEU A 26 -14.42 -3.71 10.84
C LEU A 26 -15.04 -5.11 10.77
N MET A 27 -14.70 -5.91 9.76
CA MET A 27 -15.22 -7.27 9.60
C MET A 27 -14.64 -8.26 10.59
N ILE A 28 -13.34 -8.15 10.90
CA ILE A 28 -12.65 -9.08 11.80
C ILE A 28 -12.65 -8.56 13.25
N GLY A 29 -12.70 -7.25 13.44
CA GLY A 29 -12.53 -6.56 14.72
C GLY A 29 -11.05 -6.26 14.99
N SER A 30 -10.76 -5.05 15.49
CA SER A 30 -9.39 -4.59 15.77
C SER A 30 -8.64 -5.49 16.76
N ASP A 31 -9.33 -5.93 17.80
CA ASP A 31 -8.73 -6.71 18.90
C ASP A 31 -8.42 -8.15 18.45
N ASN A 32 -9.27 -8.68 17.57
CA ASN A 32 -9.02 -9.95 16.91
C ASN A 32 -7.87 -9.82 15.91
N LEU A 33 -7.75 -8.71 15.18
CA LEU A 33 -6.65 -8.50 14.25
C LEU A 33 -5.28 -8.51 14.93
N ALA A 34 -5.18 -7.83 16.08
CA ALA A 34 -3.93 -7.71 16.84
C ALA A 34 -3.45 -9.04 17.42
N SER A 35 -4.36 -10.01 17.61
CA SER A 35 -4.05 -11.34 18.14
C SER A 35 -3.88 -12.41 17.05
N LEU A 36 -4.00 -12.07 15.77
CA LEU A 36 -3.79 -13.01 14.68
C LEU A 36 -2.33 -13.44 14.57
N SER A 37 -2.13 -14.73 14.30
CA SER A 37 -0.82 -15.21 13.85
C SER A 37 -0.43 -14.53 12.53
N PHE A 38 0.87 -14.38 12.30
CA PHE A 38 1.39 -13.72 11.09
C PHE A 38 0.78 -14.26 9.80
N GLY A 39 0.60 -15.59 9.64
CA GLY A 39 0.01 -16.17 8.45
C GLY A 39 -1.44 -15.74 8.21
N LYS A 40 -2.23 -15.61 9.28
CA LYS A 40 -3.61 -15.12 9.18
C LYS A 40 -3.63 -13.61 8.93
N TYR A 41 -2.81 -12.83 9.63
CA TYR A 41 -2.66 -11.38 9.38
C TYR A 41 -2.25 -11.12 7.92
N PHE A 42 -1.30 -11.90 7.40
CA PHE A 42 -0.89 -11.83 6.00
C PHE A 42 -2.07 -12.11 5.05
N THR A 43 -2.79 -13.20 5.27
CA THR A 43 -3.88 -13.63 4.39
C THR A 43 -5.06 -12.66 4.40
N TYR A 44 -5.42 -12.15 5.58
CA TYR A 44 -6.62 -11.34 5.74
C TYR A 44 -6.38 -9.85 5.54
N GLN A 45 -5.25 -9.30 5.99
CA GLN A 45 -4.99 -7.86 5.97
C GLN A 45 -4.04 -7.45 4.84
N LEU A 46 -2.88 -8.12 4.76
CA LEU A 46 -1.81 -7.71 3.84
C LEU A 46 -2.11 -8.11 2.39
N LEU A 47 -2.46 -9.38 2.15
CA LEU A 47 -2.63 -9.93 0.81
C LEU A 47 -3.71 -9.18 0.01
N PRO A 48 -4.92 -8.89 0.54
CA PRO A 48 -5.93 -8.14 -0.21
C PRO A 48 -5.47 -6.73 -0.56
N SER A 49 -4.78 -6.06 0.38
CA SER A 49 -4.24 -4.72 0.19
C SER A 49 -3.15 -4.68 -0.88
N TYR A 50 -2.28 -5.70 -0.92
CA TYR A 50 -1.24 -5.82 -1.94
C TYR A 50 -1.79 -6.20 -3.31
N LEU A 51 -2.82 -7.05 -3.38
CA LEU A 51 -3.52 -7.35 -4.64
C LEU A 51 -4.19 -6.11 -5.23
N LEU A 52 -4.84 -5.30 -4.39
CA LEU A 52 -5.41 -4.02 -4.80
C LEU A 52 -4.31 -3.09 -5.32
N SER A 53 -3.18 -3.01 -4.62
CA SER A 53 -2.03 -2.18 -5.03
C SER A 53 -1.47 -2.63 -6.38
N ALA A 54 -1.30 -3.93 -6.59
CA ALA A 54 -0.87 -4.48 -7.88
C ALA A 54 -1.87 -4.16 -9.00
N ALA A 55 -3.18 -4.29 -8.76
CA ALA A 55 -4.20 -3.93 -9.74
C ALA A 55 -4.13 -2.44 -10.14
N ILE A 56 -3.91 -1.54 -9.18
CA ILE A 56 -3.72 -0.10 -9.45
C ILE A 56 -2.45 0.12 -10.29
N PHE A 57 -1.35 -0.55 -9.94
CA PHE A 57 -0.11 -0.48 -10.71
C PHE A 57 -0.28 -1.04 -12.14
N THR A 58 -1.07 -2.08 -12.35
CA THR A 58 -1.38 -2.60 -13.70
C THR A 58 -2.16 -1.61 -14.55
N VAL A 59 -3.18 -0.99 -13.96
CA VAL A 59 -3.94 0.07 -14.66
C VAL A 59 -3.04 1.25 -15.00
N MET A 60 -2.07 1.55 -14.14
CA MET A 60 -1.07 2.60 -14.38
C MET A 60 -0.09 2.20 -15.50
N ALA A 61 0.45 0.99 -15.45
CA ALA A 61 1.45 0.46 -16.39
C ALA A 61 0.92 0.39 -17.83
N LYS A 62 -0.34 -0.04 -18.01
CA LYS A 62 -1.01 -0.06 -19.33
C LYS A 62 -1.00 1.29 -20.04
N ARG A 63 -0.93 2.40 -19.30
CA ARG A 63 -0.92 3.76 -19.86
C ARG A 63 0.49 4.26 -20.21
N ASN A 64 1.56 3.61 -19.72
CA ASN A 64 2.94 4.03 -20.01
C ASN A 64 3.97 2.93 -19.69
N VAL A 65 4.02 1.88 -20.53
CA VAL A 65 4.82 0.66 -20.31
C VAL A 65 6.32 0.95 -20.16
N VAL A 66 6.87 1.84 -20.98
CA VAL A 66 8.32 2.13 -21.07
C VAL A 66 8.90 2.70 -19.77
N LYS A 67 8.08 3.28 -18.89
CA LYS A 67 8.52 3.86 -17.60
C LYS A 67 7.67 3.37 -16.42
N ALA A 68 6.90 2.30 -16.60
CA ALA A 68 5.92 1.82 -15.63
C ALA A 68 6.55 1.56 -14.25
N TRP A 69 7.73 0.92 -14.24
CA TRP A 69 8.43 0.61 -13.00
C TRP A 69 8.89 1.85 -12.23
N ASN A 70 9.48 2.85 -12.90
CA ASN A 70 9.89 4.10 -12.27
C ASN A 70 8.69 4.88 -11.70
N TYR A 71 7.56 4.82 -12.39
CA TYR A 71 6.30 5.41 -11.93
C TYR A 71 5.74 4.68 -10.71
N ALA A 72 5.72 3.34 -10.72
CA ALA A 72 5.24 2.55 -9.60
C ALA A 72 6.12 2.74 -8.36
N LEU A 73 7.44 2.77 -8.52
CA LEU A 73 8.39 3.05 -7.44
C LEU A 73 8.17 4.45 -6.85
N SER A 74 7.98 5.47 -7.70
CA SER A 74 7.72 6.84 -7.25
C SER A 74 6.39 6.95 -6.50
N VAL A 75 5.33 6.31 -7.01
CA VAL A 75 4.01 6.27 -6.36
C VAL A 75 4.09 5.54 -5.02
N TYR A 76 4.79 4.41 -4.97
CA TYR A 76 4.99 3.65 -3.74
C TYR A 76 5.73 4.46 -2.67
N LEU A 77 6.90 5.02 -3.01
CA LEU A 77 7.70 5.81 -2.06
C LEU A 77 6.91 7.01 -1.53
N LEU A 78 6.18 7.72 -2.41
CA LEU A 78 5.36 8.85 -2.01
C LEU A 78 4.19 8.41 -1.11
N SER A 79 3.49 7.33 -1.47
CA SER A 79 2.42 6.77 -0.64
C SER A 79 2.93 6.33 0.74
N PHE A 80 4.10 5.69 0.79
CA PHE A 80 4.72 5.25 2.04
C PHE A 80 5.07 6.44 2.93
N ILE A 81 5.80 7.44 2.41
CA ILE A 81 6.18 8.64 3.16
C ILE A 81 4.93 9.38 3.66
N VAL A 82 3.97 9.64 2.77
CA VAL A 82 2.74 10.36 3.13
C VAL A 82 1.93 9.58 4.16
N GLY A 83 1.78 8.26 3.98
CA GLY A 83 1.09 7.39 4.92
C GLY A 83 1.74 7.40 6.31
N THR A 84 3.07 7.24 6.38
CA THR A 84 3.81 7.28 7.65
C THR A 84 3.68 8.64 8.33
N VAL A 85 3.76 9.74 7.58
CA VAL A 85 3.58 11.10 8.13
C VAL A 85 2.17 11.27 8.69
N ILE A 86 1.14 10.87 7.95
CA ILE A 86 -0.25 10.94 8.41
C ILE A 86 -0.43 10.16 9.71
N VAL A 87 0.02 8.90 9.76
CA VAL A 87 -0.13 8.06 10.95
C VAL A 87 0.67 8.61 12.14
N THR A 88 1.88 9.11 11.90
CA THR A 88 2.71 9.76 12.93
C THR A 88 2.03 10.99 13.53
N VAL A 89 1.42 11.83 12.69
CA VAL A 89 0.66 13.01 13.13
C VAL A 89 -0.57 12.58 13.95
N LEU A 90 -1.30 11.57 13.49
CA LEU A 90 -2.49 11.05 14.17
C LEU A 90 -2.16 10.45 15.55
N LEU A 91 -1.05 9.70 15.65
CA LEU A 91 -0.60 9.07 16.90
C LEU A 91 0.21 10.01 17.80
N GLN A 92 0.53 11.22 17.34
CA GLN A 92 1.42 12.18 18.01
C GLN A 92 2.80 11.60 18.40
N THR A 93 3.19 10.49 17.79
CA THR A 93 4.43 9.75 18.07
C THR A 93 4.98 9.19 16.77
N LEU A 94 6.31 9.08 16.67
CA LEU A 94 6.95 8.51 15.50
C LEU A 94 6.51 7.05 15.32
N PHE A 95 5.69 6.80 14.32
CA PHE A 95 5.19 5.45 14.03
C PHE A 95 6.07 4.76 12.99
N ILE A 96 6.73 3.69 13.40
CA ILE A 96 7.43 2.77 12.49
C ILE A 96 6.62 1.47 12.47
N PRO A 97 6.09 1.05 11.31
CA PRO A 97 5.35 -0.20 11.20
C PRO A 97 6.17 -1.38 11.74
N PRO A 98 5.65 -2.23 12.64
CA PRO A 98 6.42 -3.33 13.23
C PRO A 98 6.95 -4.31 12.20
N LEU A 99 6.22 -4.49 11.10
CA LEU A 99 6.53 -5.41 10.01
C LEU A 99 7.09 -4.69 8.78
N TRP A 100 7.66 -3.50 8.93
CA TRP A 100 8.20 -2.70 7.82
C TRP A 100 9.18 -3.50 6.94
N PHE A 101 10.01 -4.37 7.55
CA PHE A 101 11.00 -5.19 6.86
C PHE A 101 10.38 -6.31 6.00
N VAL A 102 9.11 -6.65 6.21
CA VAL A 102 8.33 -7.59 5.37
C VAL A 102 7.45 -6.83 4.39
N GLU A 103 6.80 -5.77 4.87
CA GLU A 103 5.87 -4.95 4.09
C GLU A 103 6.58 -4.22 2.94
N VAL A 104 7.79 -3.72 3.17
CA VAL A 104 8.55 -3.00 2.13
C VAL A 104 8.95 -3.93 0.96
N PRO A 105 9.59 -5.10 1.18
CA PRO A 105 9.88 -6.03 0.10
C PRO A 105 8.63 -6.52 -0.65
N LEU A 106 7.54 -6.84 0.09
CA LEU A 106 6.27 -7.23 -0.52
C LEU A 106 5.71 -6.14 -1.42
N SER A 107 5.69 -4.91 -0.95
CA SER A 107 5.19 -3.78 -1.74
C SER A 107 5.95 -3.62 -3.06
N ILE A 108 7.28 -3.77 -3.03
CA ILE A 108 8.13 -3.73 -4.22
C ILE A 108 7.81 -4.90 -5.15
N ALA A 109 7.68 -6.12 -4.61
CA ALA A 109 7.36 -7.31 -5.39
C ALA A 109 6.00 -7.16 -6.10
N PHE A 110 4.97 -6.70 -5.39
CA PHE A 110 3.63 -6.49 -5.97
C PHE A 110 3.60 -5.29 -6.94
N ALA A 111 4.44 -4.27 -6.74
CA ALA A 111 4.62 -3.21 -7.72
C ALA A 111 5.25 -3.73 -9.02
N ILE A 112 6.26 -4.61 -8.93
CA ILE A 112 6.84 -5.28 -10.09
C ILE A 112 5.78 -6.14 -10.78
N VAL A 113 5.11 -7.04 -10.06
CA VAL A 113 4.04 -7.89 -10.62
C VAL A 113 2.94 -7.06 -11.28
N GLY A 114 2.59 -5.91 -10.69
CA GLY A 114 1.60 -5.01 -11.28
C GLY A 114 2.10 -4.28 -12.53
N THR A 115 3.41 -4.17 -12.76
CA THR A 115 3.97 -3.37 -13.86
C THR A 115 4.59 -4.16 -15.02
N VAL A 116 4.72 -5.48 -14.86
CA VAL A 116 5.12 -6.45 -15.90
C VAL A 116 3.90 -6.84 -16.74
#